data_AF-A0A955BDP8-F1
#
_entry.id   AF-A0A955BDP8-F1
#
_cell.length_a   1.000
_cell.length_b   1.000
_cell.length_c   1.000
_cell.angle_alpha   90.00
_cell.angle_beta   90.00
_cell.angle_gamma   90.00
#
_symmetry.space_group_name_H-M   'P 1'
#
loop_
_entity.id
_entity.type
_entity.pdbx_description
1 polymer ?
#
loop_
_entity_poly.entity_id
_entity_poly.type
_entity_poly.pdbx_seq_one_letter_code
_entity_poly.pdbx_strand_id
1 'polypeptide(L)'
;VDEVADAIAHVYNTCGLDQIYMDGAEAMRGWYGVARMRQAIFTRLTRPALVEASEWGHHSWPFHSRVGAWDHPKWGLKRFADDHLRAVQRYRRNDLLEAQLGWWVILGPNRDWDMEMPDEIEYLSAKALGHDAPLSFQNVNVTTRPENARQDELLTMIGQYERLRLANYFTDDVKTRLREERQEFRLIQSDEGQWEFLPTDYQQHKVTGLDDGTNTWTVSNRFAEQLVRLRIQALDSVFPYEEEDSITLTDFATDDQFTAADAAPGVSCTLQSVTEPLKAGQTSGRLTAANTGQSPSGAWSRVARSFEPVVDMTPYDALGLWVHGDGKGELLNLQLTNLPEYFHTLDDHHIKIDFKGWRYFELLMRERDAAAYHDYQWPYGAHTVLHRSPLVRHAVSKLTLYLNNLPPRDQATCYLSPVKALRTQKVVLHNPTIEIDGQRLVFPVDLTSRMYIEFESPRDCRVYDERGELLQWLIPQGEVPLLKSNDNRVAF
;
A
#
# COMPACT_ATOMS: atom_id res chain seq x y z
N VAL A 1 39.75 8.23 -8.24
CA VAL A 1 38.78 7.42 -9.01
C VAL A 1 39.43 6.19 -9.58
N ASP A 2 40.55 6.28 -10.29
CA ASP A 2 41.22 5.07 -10.80
C ASP A 2 41.43 4.03 -9.69
N GLU A 3 41.90 4.45 -8.52
CA GLU A 3 41.99 3.60 -7.32
C GLU A 3 40.66 2.92 -6.93
N VAL A 4 39.54 3.66 -6.91
CA VAL A 4 38.21 3.11 -6.58
C VAL A 4 37.73 2.16 -7.67
N ALA A 5 37.95 2.52 -8.94
CA ALA A 5 37.60 1.67 -10.08
C ALA A 5 38.42 0.38 -10.10
N ASP A 6 39.72 0.45 -9.78
CA ASP A 6 40.60 -0.71 -9.62
C ASP A 6 40.11 -1.60 -8.48
N ALA A 7 39.75 -1.03 -7.33
CA ALA A 7 39.21 -1.79 -6.20
C ALA A 7 37.91 -2.52 -6.55
N ILE A 8 36.96 -1.82 -7.18
CA ILE A 8 35.67 -2.40 -7.61
C ILE A 8 35.91 -3.51 -8.65
N ALA A 9 36.70 -3.23 -9.69
CA ALA A 9 36.99 -4.19 -10.74
C ALA A 9 37.76 -5.40 -10.20
N HIS A 10 38.66 -5.20 -9.24
CA HIS A 10 39.38 -6.29 -8.58
C HIS A 10 38.41 -7.26 -7.91
N VAL A 11 37.44 -6.77 -7.14
CA VAL A 11 36.42 -7.63 -6.51
C VAL A 11 35.59 -8.35 -7.56
N TYR A 12 35.06 -7.63 -8.54
CA TYR A 12 34.23 -8.21 -9.61
C TYR A 12 34.97 -9.31 -10.37
N ASN A 13 36.21 -9.03 -10.81
CA ASN A 13 37.04 -9.94 -11.56
C ASN A 13 37.44 -11.17 -10.71
N THR A 14 37.85 -10.95 -9.46
CA THR A 14 38.32 -12.03 -8.57
C THR A 14 37.18 -12.97 -8.18
N CYS A 15 36.02 -12.42 -7.83
CA CYS A 15 34.89 -13.22 -7.35
C CYS A 15 34.08 -13.91 -8.45
N GLY A 16 34.34 -13.62 -9.73
CA GLY A 16 33.56 -14.25 -10.80
C GLY A 16 32.15 -13.70 -10.97
N LEU A 17 31.87 -12.46 -10.53
CA LEU A 17 30.51 -11.91 -10.54
C LEU A 17 29.99 -11.71 -11.97
N ASP A 18 28.67 -11.89 -12.16
CA ASP A 18 27.99 -11.64 -13.44
C ASP A 18 27.32 -10.26 -13.52
N GLN A 19 27.02 -9.65 -12.37
CA GLN A 19 26.32 -8.37 -12.26
C GLN A 19 27.07 -7.37 -11.40
N ILE A 20 27.00 -6.10 -11.77
CA ILE A 20 27.42 -4.96 -10.95
C ILE A 20 26.32 -3.91 -10.92
N TYR A 21 25.98 -3.42 -9.73
CA TYR A 21 25.05 -2.32 -9.53
C TYR A 21 25.79 -1.08 -9.02
N MET A 22 25.69 0.03 -9.74
CA MET A 22 26.46 1.25 -9.46
C MET A 22 25.65 2.24 -8.62
N ASP A 23 25.35 1.88 -7.38
CA ASP A 23 24.49 2.67 -6.48
C ASP A 23 25.09 4.03 -6.10
N GLY A 24 26.41 4.07 -5.88
CA GLY A 24 27.14 5.31 -5.57
C GLY A 24 27.18 6.33 -6.71
N ALA A 25 26.53 6.09 -7.85
CA ALA A 25 26.44 7.05 -8.95
C ALA A 25 25.85 8.39 -8.49
N GLU A 26 24.81 8.36 -7.65
CA GLU A 26 24.15 9.54 -7.06
C GLU A 26 25.13 10.48 -6.31
N ALA A 27 26.18 9.91 -5.74
CA ALA A 27 27.19 10.65 -5.00
C ALA A 27 28.24 11.34 -5.91
N MET A 28 28.26 11.04 -7.21
CA MET A 28 29.27 11.56 -8.15
C MET A 28 28.98 13.00 -8.63
N ARG A 29 27.84 13.59 -8.23
CA ARG A 29 27.46 15.00 -8.42
C ARG A 29 27.56 15.47 -9.87
N GLY A 30 26.73 14.89 -10.73
CA GLY A 30 26.50 15.33 -12.11
C GLY A 30 27.02 14.37 -13.18
N TRP A 31 26.52 14.57 -14.41
CA TRP A 31 26.66 13.59 -15.50
C TRP A 31 28.11 13.21 -15.82
N TYR A 32 29.07 14.15 -15.74
CA TYR A 32 30.46 13.88 -16.05
C TYR A 32 31.13 12.96 -15.02
N GLY A 33 30.91 13.23 -13.73
CA GLY A 33 31.46 12.42 -12.64
C GLY A 33 30.94 10.99 -12.71
N VAL A 34 29.63 10.86 -12.93
CA VAL A 34 28.94 9.59 -13.15
C VAL A 34 29.56 8.84 -14.35
N ALA A 35 29.59 9.45 -15.54
CA ALA A 35 30.08 8.80 -16.76
C ALA A 35 31.56 8.40 -16.66
N ARG A 36 32.42 9.25 -16.09
CA ARG A 36 33.84 8.91 -15.90
C ARG A 36 33.96 7.72 -14.98
N MET A 37 33.28 7.72 -13.83
CA MET A 37 33.36 6.59 -12.88
C MET A 37 32.91 5.28 -13.53
N ARG A 38 31.80 5.30 -14.27
CA ARG A 38 31.33 4.13 -15.04
C ARG A 38 32.36 3.64 -16.04
N GLN A 39 32.91 4.54 -16.86
CA GLN A 39 33.92 4.18 -17.85
C GLN A 39 35.17 3.60 -17.18
N ALA A 40 35.63 4.19 -16.09
CA ALA A 40 36.80 3.73 -15.35
C ALA A 40 36.61 2.31 -14.82
N ILE A 41 35.44 2.00 -14.24
CA ILE A 41 35.10 0.64 -13.78
C ILE A 41 34.99 -0.31 -14.96
N PHE A 42 34.16 0.03 -15.95
CA PHE A 42 33.77 -0.86 -17.05
C PHE A 42 34.98 -1.30 -17.90
N THR A 43 35.92 -0.39 -18.16
CA THR A 43 37.14 -0.69 -18.94
C THR A 43 38.13 -1.62 -18.21
N ARG A 44 37.91 -1.89 -16.93
CA ARG A 44 38.74 -2.78 -16.10
C ARG A 44 38.08 -4.14 -15.83
N LEU A 45 36.83 -4.33 -16.26
CA LEU A 45 36.15 -5.61 -16.14
C LEU A 45 36.72 -6.58 -17.18
N THR A 46 37.07 -7.78 -16.74
CA THR A 46 37.72 -8.81 -17.59
C THR A 46 36.72 -9.81 -18.19
N ARG A 47 35.44 -9.67 -17.86
CA ARG A 47 34.34 -10.49 -18.37
C ARG A 47 33.10 -9.62 -18.62
N PRO A 48 32.16 -10.06 -19.47
CA PRO A 48 30.90 -9.36 -19.68
C PRO A 48 30.17 -9.15 -18.35
N ALA A 49 29.64 -7.95 -18.15
CA ALA A 49 28.91 -7.58 -16.94
C ALA A 49 27.49 -7.16 -17.28
N LEU A 50 26.53 -7.67 -16.52
CA LEU A 50 25.22 -7.06 -16.44
C LEU A 50 25.33 -5.82 -15.55
N VAL A 51 25.08 -4.65 -16.13
CA VAL A 51 25.25 -3.37 -15.43
C VAL A 51 23.90 -2.67 -15.27
N GLU A 52 23.70 -2.12 -14.07
CA GLU A 52 22.59 -1.25 -13.71
C GLU A 52 23.07 -0.22 -12.67
N ALA A 53 22.25 0.79 -12.39
CA ALA A 53 22.55 1.84 -11.42
C ALA A 53 21.30 2.58 -10.93
N SER A 54 21.43 3.25 -9.78
CA SER A 54 20.43 4.16 -9.21
C SER A 54 20.26 5.43 -10.05
N GLU A 55 21.33 6.19 -10.26
CA GLU A 55 21.32 7.39 -11.12
C GLU A 55 21.70 7.05 -12.57
N TRP A 56 20.84 7.36 -13.53
CA TRP A 56 21.17 7.17 -14.94
C TRP A 56 20.51 8.17 -15.89
N GLY A 57 21.07 8.26 -17.10
CA GLY A 57 20.59 9.12 -18.17
C GLY A 57 21.30 8.79 -19.48
N HIS A 58 21.30 9.73 -20.43
CA HIS A 58 21.85 9.52 -21.78
C HIS A 58 23.29 8.94 -21.78
N HIS A 59 24.17 9.45 -20.92
CA HIS A 59 25.56 8.99 -20.85
C HIS A 59 25.76 7.63 -20.14
N SER A 60 24.71 7.07 -19.55
CA SER A 60 24.73 5.73 -18.94
C SER A 60 24.45 4.62 -19.96
N TRP A 61 23.77 4.96 -21.05
CA TRP A 61 23.25 4.00 -22.03
C TRP A 61 24.32 3.02 -22.56
N PRO A 62 25.56 3.46 -22.89
CA PRO A 62 26.59 2.54 -23.37
C PRO A 62 27.07 1.50 -22.34
N PHE A 63 26.78 1.71 -21.06
CA PHE A 63 27.21 0.84 -19.97
C PHE A 63 26.10 -0.08 -19.50
N HIS A 64 24.85 0.39 -19.47
CA HIS A 64 23.72 -0.37 -18.93
C HIS A 64 23.37 -1.57 -19.79
N SER A 65 23.08 -2.68 -19.11
CA SER A 65 22.51 -3.89 -19.72
C SER A 65 21.04 -4.07 -19.32
N ARG A 66 20.63 -3.48 -18.19
CA ARG A 66 19.26 -3.52 -17.69
C ARG A 66 18.90 -2.24 -16.93
N VAL A 67 17.61 -2.00 -16.74
CA VAL A 67 17.04 -0.92 -15.90
C VAL A 67 15.78 -1.40 -15.17
N GLY A 68 15.29 -0.60 -14.22
CA GLY A 68 14.07 -0.91 -13.47
C GLY A 68 14.30 -1.47 -12.07
N ALA A 69 15.45 -1.20 -11.44
CA ALA A 69 15.65 -1.47 -10.01
C ALA A 69 14.90 -0.48 -9.10
N TRP A 70 13.55 -0.42 -9.17
CA TRP A 70 12.78 0.32 -8.17
C TRP A 70 12.83 -0.40 -6.83
N ASP A 71 12.96 0.34 -5.75
CA ASP A 71 12.85 -0.20 -4.40
C ASP A 71 11.43 -0.67 -4.06
N HIS A 72 11.34 -1.69 -3.22
CA HIS A 72 10.09 -2.24 -2.66
C HIS A 72 9.20 -1.20 -1.96
N PRO A 73 7.86 -1.37 -2.04
CA PRO A 73 6.87 -0.67 -1.24
C PRO A 73 6.76 -1.29 0.16
N LYS A 74 6.11 -0.57 1.08
CA LYS A 74 5.66 -1.02 2.41
C LYS A 74 4.14 -1.11 2.51
N TRP A 75 3.43 -0.32 1.70
CA TRP A 75 1.97 -0.35 1.58
C TRP A 75 1.56 -0.53 0.11
N GLY A 76 0.44 -1.21 -0.13
CA GLY A 76 -0.19 -1.27 -1.45
C GLY A 76 0.67 -1.93 -2.54
N LEU A 77 1.34 -3.05 -2.23
CA LEU A 77 2.30 -3.72 -3.10
C LEU A 77 1.77 -3.94 -4.53
N LYS A 78 0.55 -4.48 -4.64
CA LYS A 78 -0.07 -4.80 -5.94
C LYS A 78 -0.18 -3.57 -6.85
N ARG A 79 -0.55 -2.41 -6.29
CA ARG A 79 -0.69 -1.15 -7.05
C ARG A 79 0.68 -0.56 -7.40
N PHE A 80 1.64 -0.62 -6.49
CA PHE A 80 3.01 -0.22 -6.77
C PHE A 80 3.65 -1.08 -7.88
N ALA A 81 3.38 -2.38 -7.90
CA ALA A 81 3.83 -3.27 -8.96
C ALA A 81 3.25 -2.86 -10.33
N ASP A 82 1.96 -2.51 -10.41
CA ASP A 82 1.34 -2.03 -11.65
C ASP A 82 2.04 -0.77 -12.21
N ASP A 83 2.37 0.20 -11.36
CA ASP A 83 3.16 1.38 -11.78
C ASP A 83 4.51 1.00 -12.38
N HIS A 84 5.20 0.09 -11.71
CA HIS A 84 6.51 -0.34 -12.15
C HIS A 84 6.42 -1.08 -13.51
N LEU A 85 5.38 -1.88 -13.71
CA LEU A 85 5.14 -2.60 -14.97
C LEU A 85 4.87 -1.66 -16.15
N ARG A 86 4.20 -0.53 -15.93
CA ARG A 86 4.08 0.54 -16.94
C ARG A 86 5.46 1.08 -17.34
N ALA A 87 6.37 1.23 -16.38
CA ALA A 87 7.74 1.65 -16.64
C ALA A 87 8.56 0.59 -17.39
N VAL A 88 8.39 -0.70 -17.06
CA VAL A 88 9.00 -1.84 -17.77
C VAL A 88 8.74 -1.79 -19.28
N GLN A 89 7.49 -1.55 -19.68
CA GLN A 89 7.15 -1.43 -21.11
C GLN A 89 7.82 -0.21 -21.76
N ARG A 90 7.86 0.92 -21.05
CA ARG A 90 8.54 2.14 -21.50
C ARG A 90 10.04 1.91 -21.72
N TYR A 91 10.71 1.24 -20.78
CA TYR A 91 12.15 0.96 -20.87
C TYR A 91 12.51 0.17 -22.14
N ARG A 92 11.78 -0.90 -22.43
CA ARG A 92 12.01 -1.71 -23.64
C ARG A 92 11.76 -0.93 -24.92
N ARG A 93 10.68 -0.14 -24.98
CA ARG A 93 10.29 0.58 -26.19
C ARG A 93 11.13 1.82 -26.47
N ASN A 94 11.46 2.58 -25.43
CA ASN A 94 12.07 3.90 -25.58
C ASN A 94 13.57 3.88 -25.31
N ASP A 95 14.00 3.12 -24.30
CA ASP A 95 15.40 3.10 -23.85
C ASP A 95 16.20 1.96 -24.50
N LEU A 96 15.52 1.01 -25.14
CA LEU A 96 16.11 -0.16 -25.81
C LEU A 96 17.00 -1.00 -24.87
N LEU A 97 16.65 -1.01 -23.59
CA LEU A 97 17.29 -1.80 -22.54
C LEU A 97 16.30 -2.84 -22.01
N GLU A 98 16.83 -4.00 -21.61
CA GLU A 98 16.01 -4.95 -20.88
C GLU A 98 15.61 -4.39 -19.52
N ALA A 99 14.41 -4.76 -19.09
CA ALA A 99 13.85 -4.29 -17.85
C ALA A 99 13.78 -5.43 -16.84
N GLN A 100 14.08 -5.12 -15.58
CA GLN A 100 13.68 -5.95 -14.46
C GLN A 100 12.51 -5.29 -13.73
N LEU A 101 11.81 -6.10 -12.95
CA LEU A 101 10.78 -5.63 -12.05
C LEU A 101 11.40 -5.52 -10.65
N GLY A 102 12.26 -4.53 -10.40
CA GLY A 102 12.58 -4.03 -9.06
C GLY A 102 13.35 -4.90 -8.07
N TRP A 103 13.70 -4.25 -6.95
CA TRP A 103 14.26 -4.82 -5.74
C TRP A 103 13.17 -4.99 -4.69
N TRP A 104 12.73 -6.23 -4.49
CA TRP A 104 11.70 -6.61 -3.53
C TRP A 104 12.30 -7.13 -2.23
N VAL A 105 11.51 -7.10 -1.17
CA VAL A 105 11.85 -7.67 0.13
C VAL A 105 10.66 -8.49 0.55
N ILE A 106 10.84 -9.69 1.09
CA ILE A 106 9.73 -10.36 1.78
C ILE A 106 9.57 -9.67 3.15
N LEU A 107 8.72 -8.65 3.20
CA LEU A 107 8.58 -7.81 4.39
C LEU A 107 7.97 -8.60 5.55
N GLY A 108 8.59 -8.46 6.74
CA GLY A 108 7.95 -8.79 8.01
C GLY A 108 7.16 -7.60 8.57
N PRO A 109 6.39 -7.82 9.66
CA PRO A 109 5.60 -6.77 10.28
C PRO A 109 6.51 -5.75 10.95
N ASN A 110 6.11 -4.48 10.95
CA ASN A 110 6.77 -3.40 11.71
C ASN A 110 5.79 -2.76 12.71
N ARG A 111 6.06 -1.57 13.23
CA ARG A 111 5.05 -0.68 13.82
C ARG A 111 4.16 -0.07 12.73
N ASP A 112 4.77 0.31 11.61
CA ASP A 112 4.16 1.14 10.57
C ASP A 112 3.51 0.37 9.41
N TRP A 113 3.78 -0.91 9.23
CA TRP A 113 3.22 -1.70 8.12
C TRP A 113 3.10 -3.18 8.48
N ASP A 114 2.17 -3.85 7.82
CA ASP A 114 2.01 -5.30 7.86
C ASP A 114 3.09 -6.04 7.08
N MET A 115 3.23 -7.32 7.37
CA MET A 115 4.06 -8.20 6.57
C MET A 115 3.46 -8.39 5.18
N GLU A 116 4.29 -8.74 4.21
CA GLU A 116 3.81 -9.13 2.88
C GLU A 116 3.07 -10.48 2.92
N MET A 117 1.92 -10.52 2.24
CA MET A 117 1.06 -11.69 2.20
C MET A 117 1.27 -12.52 0.92
N PRO A 118 0.95 -13.84 0.95
CA PRO A 118 1.08 -14.69 -0.23
C PRO A 118 0.35 -14.18 -1.46
N ASP A 119 -0.84 -13.58 -1.30
CA ASP A 119 -1.60 -13.05 -2.43
C ASP A 119 -0.93 -11.83 -3.09
N GLU A 120 -0.12 -11.08 -2.36
CA GLU A 120 0.67 -9.96 -2.88
C GLU A 120 1.91 -10.44 -3.64
N ILE A 121 2.62 -11.42 -3.09
CA ILE A 121 3.76 -12.06 -3.76
C ILE A 121 3.32 -12.85 -4.99
N GLU A 122 2.18 -13.52 -4.94
CA GLU A 122 1.61 -14.25 -6.06
C GLU A 122 1.24 -13.29 -7.20
N TYR A 123 0.61 -12.15 -6.87
CA TYR A 123 0.33 -11.09 -7.83
C TYR A 123 1.62 -10.62 -8.51
N LEU A 124 2.63 -10.24 -7.74
CA LEU A 124 3.91 -9.79 -8.26
C LEU A 124 4.58 -10.83 -9.17
N SER A 125 4.58 -12.10 -8.75
CA SER A 125 5.19 -13.21 -9.49
C SER A 125 4.45 -13.49 -10.80
N ALA A 126 3.11 -13.45 -10.78
CA ALA A 126 2.28 -13.60 -11.97
C ALA A 126 2.53 -12.46 -12.97
N LYS A 127 2.66 -11.22 -12.49
CA LYS A 127 2.99 -10.07 -13.36
C LYS A 127 4.38 -10.17 -13.95
N ALA A 128 5.38 -10.52 -13.14
CA ALA A 128 6.75 -10.77 -13.61
C ALA A 128 6.79 -11.84 -14.71
N LEU A 129 6.07 -12.95 -14.52
CA LEU A 129 5.92 -14.01 -15.51
C LEU A 129 5.26 -13.49 -16.79
N GLY A 130 4.12 -12.81 -16.67
CA GLY A 130 3.37 -12.27 -17.81
C GLY A 130 4.21 -11.30 -18.63
N HIS A 131 4.96 -10.41 -17.99
CA HIS A 131 5.83 -9.45 -18.65
C HIS A 131 7.18 -10.01 -19.08
N ASP A 132 7.50 -11.26 -18.74
CA ASP A 132 8.84 -11.84 -18.88
C ASP A 132 9.91 -10.89 -18.32
N ALA A 133 9.74 -10.47 -17.06
CA ALA A 133 10.66 -9.60 -16.35
C ALA A 133 11.20 -10.32 -15.11
N PRO A 134 12.52 -10.34 -14.88
CA PRO A 134 13.08 -10.92 -13.66
C PRO A 134 12.75 -10.05 -12.43
N LEU A 135 12.74 -10.70 -11.27
CA LEU A 135 12.59 -10.08 -9.95
C LEU A 135 13.93 -10.20 -9.20
N SER A 136 14.33 -9.14 -8.49
CA SER A 136 15.45 -9.21 -7.55
C SER A 136 14.90 -9.13 -6.13
N PHE A 137 15.29 -10.06 -5.25
CA PHE A 137 14.93 -10.03 -3.83
C PHE A 137 16.16 -9.69 -2.98
N GLN A 138 15.97 -8.80 -2.00
CA GLN A 138 16.97 -8.42 -1.02
C GLN A 138 16.49 -8.73 0.40
N ASN A 139 17.38 -8.61 1.38
CA ASN A 139 17.12 -8.91 2.79
C ASN A 139 16.57 -10.32 3.06
N VAL A 140 16.92 -11.28 2.18
CA VAL A 140 16.58 -12.69 2.38
C VAL A 140 17.34 -13.20 3.61
N ASN A 141 16.59 -13.62 4.63
CA ASN A 141 17.20 -14.14 5.84
C ASN A 141 17.57 -15.61 5.61
N VAL A 142 18.86 -15.93 5.73
CA VAL A 142 19.42 -17.28 5.57
C VAL A 142 19.48 -18.06 6.89
N THR A 143 18.95 -17.50 7.97
CA THR A 143 18.88 -18.12 9.31
C THR A 143 17.50 -18.70 9.58
N THR A 144 17.33 -19.40 10.71
CA THR A 144 16.12 -20.15 11.05
C THR A 144 14.92 -19.30 11.49
N ARG A 145 15.02 -17.96 11.50
CA ARG A 145 13.93 -17.08 11.95
C ARG A 145 13.85 -15.78 11.12
N PRO A 146 13.32 -15.85 9.89
CA PRO A 146 13.02 -14.64 9.11
C PRO A 146 12.00 -13.74 9.82
N GLU A 147 12.03 -12.44 9.52
CA GLU A 147 11.06 -11.47 10.07
C GLU A 147 9.63 -11.86 9.66
N ASN A 148 9.43 -12.16 8.38
CA ASN A 148 8.25 -12.85 7.87
C ASN A 148 8.46 -14.37 7.98
N ALA A 149 7.71 -15.03 8.87
CA ALA A 149 7.84 -16.46 9.12
C ALA A 149 7.43 -17.33 7.92
N ARG A 150 6.75 -16.75 6.92
CA ARG A 150 6.35 -17.44 5.67
C ARG A 150 7.38 -17.29 4.54
N GLN A 151 8.57 -16.75 4.81
CA GLN A 151 9.59 -16.51 3.78
C GLN A 151 9.85 -17.73 2.89
N ASP A 152 9.97 -18.93 3.46
CA ASP A 152 10.26 -20.15 2.68
C ASP A 152 9.10 -20.57 1.77
N GLU A 153 7.85 -20.38 2.22
CA GLU A 153 6.65 -20.58 1.40
C GLU A 153 6.66 -19.61 0.21
N LEU A 154 6.93 -18.33 0.48
CA LEU A 154 6.96 -17.28 -0.53
C LEU A 154 8.11 -17.48 -1.53
N LEU A 155 9.30 -17.87 -1.07
CA LEU A 155 10.42 -18.23 -1.96
C LEU A 155 10.13 -19.46 -2.80
N THR A 156 9.40 -20.44 -2.25
CA THR A 156 8.95 -21.61 -2.99
C THR A 156 8.01 -21.20 -4.12
N MET A 157 7.03 -20.34 -3.83
CA MET A 157 6.12 -19.77 -4.82
C MET A 157 6.88 -18.99 -5.90
N ILE A 158 7.72 -18.02 -5.51
CA ILE A 158 8.55 -17.23 -6.45
C ILE A 158 9.35 -18.17 -7.36
N GLY A 159 10.00 -19.18 -6.79
CA GLY A 159 10.79 -20.15 -7.56
C GLY A 159 9.95 -20.99 -8.52
N GLN A 160 8.69 -21.31 -8.20
CA GLN A 160 7.79 -22.02 -9.13
C GLN A 160 7.46 -21.13 -10.33
N TYR A 161 7.02 -19.90 -10.08
CA TYR A 161 6.71 -18.93 -11.12
C TYR A 161 7.92 -18.60 -12.00
N GLU A 162 9.09 -18.42 -11.40
CA GLU A 162 10.32 -18.12 -12.12
C GLU A 162 10.75 -19.27 -13.05
N ARG A 163 10.62 -20.52 -12.61
CA ARG A 163 10.89 -21.69 -13.47
C ARG A 163 9.94 -21.74 -14.66
N LEU A 164 8.66 -21.43 -14.46
CA LEU A 164 7.67 -21.40 -15.54
C LEU A 164 7.92 -20.24 -16.52
N ARG A 165 8.36 -19.08 -16.01
CA ARG A 165 8.79 -17.93 -16.83
C ARG A 165 9.98 -18.31 -17.71
N LEU A 166 11.06 -18.83 -17.11
CA LEU A 166 12.28 -19.22 -17.81
C LEU A 166 12.06 -20.36 -18.81
N ALA A 167 11.13 -21.28 -18.52
CA ALA A 167 10.76 -22.35 -19.43
C ALA A 167 9.86 -21.88 -20.59
N ASN A 168 9.42 -20.61 -20.59
CA ASN A 168 8.43 -20.09 -21.52
C ASN A 168 7.16 -20.98 -21.58
N TYR A 169 6.71 -21.46 -20.41
CA TYR A 169 5.72 -22.53 -20.32
C TYR A 169 4.33 -22.11 -20.84
N PHE A 170 3.92 -20.88 -20.53
CA PHE A 170 2.59 -20.36 -20.90
C PHE A 170 2.60 -19.65 -22.26
N THR A 171 1.47 -19.76 -22.97
CA THR A 171 1.25 -19.09 -24.25
C THR A 171 1.19 -17.57 -24.09
N ASP A 172 1.37 -16.85 -25.21
CA ASP A 172 1.26 -15.39 -25.22
C ASP A 172 -0.14 -14.88 -24.84
N ASP A 173 -1.19 -15.65 -25.12
CA ASP A 173 -2.57 -15.31 -24.71
C ASP A 173 -2.71 -15.33 -23.19
N VAL A 174 -2.17 -16.36 -22.54
CA VAL A 174 -2.15 -16.42 -21.06
C VAL A 174 -1.33 -15.27 -20.51
N LYS A 175 -0.12 -15.06 -21.03
CA LYS A 175 0.74 -13.94 -20.59
C LYS A 175 0.03 -12.60 -20.75
N THR A 176 -0.68 -12.37 -21.85
CA THR A 176 -1.43 -11.13 -22.09
C THR A 176 -2.45 -10.87 -20.99
N ARG A 177 -3.20 -11.90 -20.56
CA ARG A 177 -4.15 -11.79 -19.44
C ARG A 177 -3.43 -11.53 -18.11
N LEU A 178 -2.29 -12.17 -17.87
CA LEU A 178 -1.48 -11.93 -16.66
C LEU A 178 -0.98 -10.49 -16.59
N ARG A 179 -0.72 -9.82 -17.73
CA ARG A 179 -0.29 -8.41 -17.78
C ARG A 179 -1.39 -7.41 -17.44
N GLU A 180 -2.66 -7.81 -17.45
CA GLU A 180 -3.77 -6.89 -17.19
C GLU A 180 -3.70 -6.39 -15.74
N GLU A 181 -3.56 -5.07 -15.55
CA GLU A 181 -3.54 -4.46 -14.23
C GLU A 181 -4.78 -4.83 -13.43
N ARG A 182 -4.60 -4.97 -12.12
CA ARG A 182 -5.62 -5.36 -11.15
C ARG A 182 -6.23 -6.75 -11.31
N GLN A 183 -6.00 -7.46 -12.41
CA GLN A 183 -6.44 -8.84 -12.54
C GLN A 183 -5.50 -9.77 -11.77
N GLU A 184 -6.07 -10.62 -10.93
CA GLU A 184 -5.34 -11.55 -10.08
C GLU A 184 -5.62 -12.99 -10.49
N PHE A 185 -4.62 -13.83 -10.29
CA PHE A 185 -4.65 -15.22 -10.71
C PHE A 185 -3.95 -16.07 -9.66
N ARG A 186 -4.49 -17.24 -9.37
CA ARG A 186 -3.83 -18.28 -8.59
C ARG A 186 -3.28 -19.34 -9.53
N LEU A 187 -2.02 -19.72 -9.34
CA LEU A 187 -1.41 -20.82 -10.07
C LEU A 187 -1.82 -22.14 -9.42
N ILE A 188 -2.34 -23.06 -10.23
CA ILE A 188 -2.71 -24.40 -9.79
C ILE A 188 -2.13 -25.45 -10.74
N GLN A 189 -2.17 -26.69 -10.30
CA GLN A 189 -1.80 -27.84 -11.13
C GLN A 189 -3.04 -28.69 -11.39
N SER A 190 -3.30 -29.00 -12.65
CA SER A 190 -4.39 -29.89 -13.06
C SER A 190 -4.11 -31.33 -12.64
N ASP A 191 -5.13 -32.20 -12.72
CA ASP A 191 -4.99 -33.64 -12.44
C ASP A 191 -3.95 -34.33 -13.34
N GLU A 192 -3.67 -33.76 -14.52
CA GLU A 192 -2.65 -34.24 -15.47
C GLU A 192 -1.25 -33.68 -15.20
N GLY A 193 -1.09 -32.92 -14.11
CA GLY A 193 0.18 -32.32 -13.73
C GLY A 193 0.54 -31.04 -14.51
N GLN A 194 -0.37 -30.50 -15.32
CA GLN A 194 -0.13 -29.26 -16.08
C GLN A 194 -0.40 -28.05 -15.21
N TRP A 195 0.46 -27.04 -15.30
CA TRP A 195 0.24 -25.76 -14.63
C TRP A 195 -0.80 -24.92 -15.37
N GLU A 196 -1.72 -24.32 -14.63
CA GLU A 196 -2.75 -23.43 -15.15
C GLU A 196 -3.07 -22.29 -14.17
N PHE A 197 -3.65 -21.22 -14.69
CA PHE A 197 -4.04 -20.04 -13.91
C PHE A 197 -5.55 -19.96 -13.74
N LEU A 198 -6.01 -19.83 -12.50
CA LEU A 198 -7.40 -19.52 -12.17
C LEU A 198 -7.55 -18.04 -11.85
N PRO A 199 -8.43 -17.30 -12.54
CA PRO A 199 -8.81 -15.95 -12.13
C PRO A 199 -9.30 -15.96 -10.69
N THR A 200 -8.82 -15.01 -9.88
CA THR A 200 -9.13 -14.91 -8.45
C THR A 200 -9.37 -13.44 -8.12
N ASP A 201 -10.33 -13.16 -7.24
CA ASP A 201 -10.61 -11.80 -6.76
C ASP A 201 -10.42 -11.76 -5.25
N TYR A 202 -9.57 -10.85 -4.75
CA TYR A 202 -9.43 -10.58 -3.32
C TYR A 202 -10.20 -9.30 -2.95
N GLN A 203 -11.43 -9.47 -2.47
CA GLN A 203 -12.25 -8.36 -1.95
C GLN A 203 -11.96 -8.13 -0.47
N GLN A 204 -11.69 -6.88 -0.11
CA GLN A 204 -11.36 -6.46 1.26
C GLN A 204 -12.44 -5.57 1.82
N HIS A 205 -12.71 -5.71 3.13
CA HIS A 205 -13.63 -4.86 3.87
C HIS A 205 -13.10 -4.68 5.30
N LYS A 206 -13.21 -3.46 5.83
CA LYS A 206 -12.78 -3.12 7.19
C LYS A 206 -14.01 -2.96 8.10
N VAL A 207 -14.04 -3.71 9.19
CA VAL A 207 -15.05 -3.56 10.25
C VAL A 207 -14.42 -2.72 11.36
N THR A 208 -14.92 -1.51 11.56
CA THR A 208 -14.45 -0.58 12.61
C THR A 208 -15.29 -0.67 13.88
N GLY A 209 -16.47 -1.30 13.81
CA GLY A 209 -17.36 -1.48 14.95
C GLY A 209 -18.56 -2.36 14.59
N LEU A 210 -19.30 -2.81 15.60
CA LEU A 210 -20.52 -3.61 15.41
C LEU A 210 -21.80 -2.76 15.36
N ASP A 211 -21.70 -1.47 15.66
CA ASP A 211 -22.80 -0.52 15.77
C ASP A 211 -22.65 0.72 14.86
N ASP A 212 -21.55 0.81 14.10
CA ASP A 212 -21.28 1.91 13.16
C ASP A 212 -21.74 1.63 11.72
N GLY A 213 -22.27 0.42 11.48
CA GLY A 213 -22.76 -0.06 10.19
C GLY A 213 -21.70 -0.66 9.26
N THR A 214 -20.43 -0.69 9.68
CA THR A 214 -19.36 -1.35 8.92
C THR A 214 -19.38 -2.87 9.07
N ASN A 215 -20.04 -3.40 10.09
CA ASN A 215 -20.20 -4.84 10.28
C ASN A 215 -21.10 -5.53 9.25
N THR A 216 -21.73 -4.80 8.33
CA THR A 216 -22.48 -5.39 7.21
C THR A 216 -22.09 -4.75 5.89
N TRP A 217 -21.84 -5.56 4.87
CA TRP A 217 -21.44 -5.09 3.54
C TRP A 217 -21.89 -6.06 2.45
N THR A 218 -21.57 -5.74 1.20
CA THR A 218 -21.86 -6.58 0.04
C THR A 218 -20.56 -6.97 -0.64
N VAL A 219 -20.43 -8.25 -0.99
CA VAL A 219 -19.35 -8.79 -1.82
C VAL A 219 -19.94 -9.28 -3.14
N SER A 220 -19.29 -8.95 -4.25
CA SER A 220 -19.77 -9.34 -5.58
C SER A 220 -18.89 -10.44 -6.17
N ASN A 221 -19.41 -11.66 -6.33
CA ASN A 221 -18.70 -12.78 -6.94
C ASN A 221 -18.97 -12.80 -8.45
N ARG A 222 -18.03 -12.35 -9.27
CA ARG A 222 -18.16 -12.39 -10.74
C ARG A 222 -18.02 -13.80 -11.34
N PHE A 223 -17.72 -14.80 -10.54
CA PHE A 223 -17.56 -16.18 -10.97
C PHE A 223 -18.84 -17.00 -10.73
N ALA A 224 -18.76 -18.29 -11.02
CA ALA A 224 -19.78 -19.25 -10.64
C ALA A 224 -19.89 -19.36 -9.11
N GLU A 225 -20.99 -19.94 -8.65
CA GLU A 225 -21.19 -20.25 -7.24
C GLU A 225 -20.06 -21.16 -6.71
N GLN A 226 -19.50 -20.81 -5.56
CA GLN A 226 -18.38 -21.51 -4.95
C GLN A 226 -18.38 -21.34 -3.43
N LEU A 227 -17.68 -22.23 -2.72
CA LEU A 227 -17.47 -22.07 -1.28
C LEU A 227 -16.62 -20.83 -1.00
N VAL A 228 -16.98 -20.08 0.04
CA VAL A 228 -16.19 -18.92 0.47
C VAL A 228 -14.79 -19.34 0.91
N ARG A 229 -13.80 -18.54 0.52
CA ARG A 229 -12.46 -18.50 1.12
C ARG A 229 -12.26 -17.11 1.68
N LEU A 230 -11.60 -17.00 2.82
CA LEU A 230 -11.45 -15.70 3.47
C LEU A 230 -10.22 -15.64 4.37
N ARG A 231 -9.80 -14.40 4.64
CA ARG A 231 -8.83 -14.07 5.68
C ARG A 231 -9.48 -13.09 6.65
N ILE A 232 -9.38 -13.35 7.95
CA ILE A 232 -9.83 -12.42 9.00
C ILE A 232 -8.60 -11.98 9.77
N GLN A 233 -8.31 -10.67 9.77
CA GLN A 233 -7.22 -10.09 10.55
C GLN A 233 -7.81 -9.26 11.69
N ALA A 234 -7.37 -9.50 12.92
CA ALA A 234 -7.70 -8.61 14.03
C ALA A 234 -6.83 -7.35 13.92
N LEU A 235 -7.45 -6.18 13.87
CA LEU A 235 -6.73 -4.90 13.81
C LEU A 235 -6.41 -4.40 15.23
N ASP A 236 -5.49 -3.44 15.34
CA ASP A 236 -5.31 -2.69 16.59
C ASP A 236 -6.53 -1.78 16.80
N SER A 237 -6.89 -1.49 18.05
CA SER A 237 -7.92 -0.50 18.38
C SER A 237 -7.25 0.78 18.88
N VAL A 238 -7.94 1.91 18.85
CA VAL A 238 -7.45 3.16 19.46
C VAL A 238 -8.00 3.34 20.87
N PHE A 239 -7.26 4.07 21.70
CA PHE A 239 -7.82 4.54 22.96
C PHE A 239 -8.96 5.56 22.72
N PRO A 240 -9.93 5.69 23.64
CA PRO A 240 -11.09 6.55 23.45
C PRO A 240 -10.72 7.97 23.03
N TYR A 241 -11.52 8.56 22.14
CA TYR A 241 -11.28 9.90 21.59
C TYR A 241 -11.06 10.99 22.66
N GLU A 242 -11.67 10.88 23.85
CA GLU A 242 -11.51 11.84 24.96
C GLU A 242 -10.45 11.45 26.00
N GLU A 243 -9.54 10.54 25.65
CA GLU A 243 -8.42 10.19 26.53
C GLU A 243 -7.52 11.41 26.83
N GLU A 244 -7.15 11.59 28.09
CA GLU A 244 -6.33 12.70 28.58
C GLU A 244 -4.94 12.75 27.94
N ASP A 245 -4.38 11.58 27.60
CA ASP A 245 -3.04 11.45 27.00
C ASP A 245 -3.02 11.72 25.48
N SER A 246 -4.16 12.05 24.86
CA SER A 246 -4.23 12.42 23.44
C SER A 246 -3.68 13.83 23.19
N ILE A 247 -3.17 14.07 21.98
CA ILE A 247 -2.80 15.44 21.54
C ILE A 247 -3.75 15.93 20.46
N THR A 248 -4.18 17.18 20.57
CA THR A 248 -5.00 17.83 19.55
C THR A 248 -4.10 18.46 18.49
N LEU A 249 -4.16 17.94 17.26
CA LEU A 249 -3.43 18.51 16.11
C LEU A 249 -4.13 19.77 15.59
N THR A 250 -5.46 19.79 15.66
CA THR A 250 -6.26 20.99 15.38
C THR A 250 -7.60 20.93 16.08
N ASP A 251 -8.03 22.04 16.67
CA ASP A 251 -9.34 22.20 17.32
C ASP A 251 -10.33 23.02 16.47
N PHE A 252 -9.83 23.61 15.38
CA PHE A 252 -10.58 24.51 14.51
C PHE A 252 -11.14 25.75 15.24
N ALA A 253 -10.50 26.19 16.32
CA ALA A 253 -10.98 27.33 17.12
C ALA A 253 -10.95 28.67 16.35
N THR A 254 -10.06 28.81 15.37
CA THR A 254 -9.91 30.03 14.57
C THR A 254 -9.64 29.70 13.09
N ASP A 255 -10.11 30.57 12.19
CA ASP A 255 -9.96 30.40 10.73
C ASP A 255 -8.49 30.47 10.26
N ASP A 256 -7.62 31.11 11.03
CA ASP A 256 -6.20 31.32 10.71
C ASP A 256 -5.30 30.13 11.05
N GLN A 257 -5.82 29.05 11.62
CA GLN A 257 -5.05 27.81 11.84
C GLN A 257 -4.60 27.15 10.54
N PHE A 258 -5.30 27.43 9.43
CA PHE A 258 -4.98 26.92 8.10
C PHE A 258 -4.66 28.09 7.16
N THR A 259 -3.38 28.27 6.88
CA THR A 259 -2.88 29.48 6.18
C THR A 259 -2.52 29.23 4.72
N ALA A 260 -2.41 27.97 4.30
CA ALA A 260 -2.12 27.59 2.92
C ALA A 260 -3.30 26.85 2.32
N ALA A 261 -3.84 27.36 1.22
CA ALA A 261 -4.94 26.74 0.47
C ALA A 261 -4.58 26.67 -1.02
N ASP A 262 -5.10 25.65 -1.69
CA ASP A 262 -4.86 25.40 -3.11
C ASP A 262 -6.01 24.56 -3.68
N ALA A 263 -6.24 24.65 -4.99
CA ALA A 263 -7.32 23.92 -5.64
C ALA A 263 -7.05 23.69 -7.13
N ALA A 264 -7.68 22.65 -7.66
CA ALA A 264 -7.69 22.40 -9.10
C ALA A 264 -8.38 23.54 -9.86
N PRO A 265 -8.05 23.75 -11.15
CA PRO A 265 -8.79 24.69 -11.99
C PRO A 265 -10.30 24.43 -11.98
N GLY A 266 -11.10 25.46 -11.70
CA GLY A 266 -12.56 25.33 -11.61
C GLY A 266 -13.09 24.80 -10.28
N VAL A 267 -12.23 24.60 -9.28
CA VAL A 267 -12.59 24.25 -7.90
C VAL A 267 -12.35 25.45 -6.97
N SER A 268 -13.27 25.69 -6.05
CA SER A 268 -13.09 26.63 -4.93
C SER A 268 -13.15 25.88 -3.60
N CYS A 269 -12.54 26.44 -2.55
CA CYS A 269 -12.47 25.82 -1.23
C CYS A 269 -12.52 26.86 -0.11
N THR A 270 -13.23 26.54 0.97
CA THR A 270 -13.24 27.31 2.21
C THR A 270 -13.20 26.37 3.41
N LEU A 271 -12.42 26.75 4.43
CA LEU A 271 -12.46 26.14 5.75
C LEU A 271 -12.81 27.25 6.75
N GLN A 272 -13.81 27.01 7.59
CA GLN A 272 -14.28 27.99 8.58
C GLN A 272 -14.53 27.32 9.92
N SER A 273 -14.15 28.00 10.99
CA SER A 273 -14.53 27.69 12.35
C SER A 273 -16.03 27.94 12.54
N VAL A 274 -16.76 26.94 12.99
CA VAL A 274 -18.19 27.06 13.31
C VAL A 274 -18.49 26.42 14.67
N THR A 275 -19.50 26.93 15.37
CA THR A 275 -19.97 26.35 16.64
C THR A 275 -21.08 25.32 16.45
N GLU A 276 -21.67 25.22 15.25
CA GLU A 276 -22.71 24.25 14.93
C GLU A 276 -22.62 23.82 13.44
N PRO A 277 -22.91 22.55 13.11
CA PRO A 277 -23.11 21.43 14.03
C PRO A 277 -21.84 21.07 14.81
N LEU A 278 -21.98 20.63 16.05
CA LEU A 278 -20.87 20.24 16.93
C LEU A 278 -21.02 18.78 17.39
N LYS A 279 -19.91 18.03 17.40
CA LYS A 279 -19.86 16.66 17.96
C LYS A 279 -18.94 16.52 19.16
N ALA A 280 -17.80 17.21 19.13
CA ALA A 280 -16.82 17.24 20.21
C ALA A 280 -16.02 18.55 20.18
N GLY A 281 -15.43 18.92 21.31
CA GLY A 281 -14.76 20.21 21.48
C GLY A 281 -15.74 21.39 21.56
N GLN A 282 -15.30 22.59 21.18
CA GLN A 282 -16.12 23.81 21.19
C GLN A 282 -16.51 24.29 19.79
N THR A 283 -15.77 23.85 18.77
CA THR A 283 -15.88 24.28 17.38
C THR A 283 -15.66 23.10 16.44
N SER A 284 -16.22 23.19 15.24
CA SER A 284 -15.94 22.28 14.13
C SER A 284 -15.34 23.04 12.96
N GLY A 285 -14.49 22.38 12.18
CA GLY A 285 -14.04 22.87 10.89
C GLY A 285 -15.08 22.57 9.82
N ARG A 286 -15.78 23.59 9.31
CA ARG A 286 -16.64 23.45 8.12
C ARG A 286 -15.77 23.56 6.87
N LEU A 287 -15.48 22.42 6.25
CA LEU A 287 -14.74 22.34 4.99
C LEU A 287 -15.73 22.24 3.83
N THR A 288 -15.68 23.20 2.92
CA THR A 288 -16.57 23.28 1.76
C THR A 288 -15.76 23.43 0.49
N ALA A 289 -16.09 22.68 -0.56
CA ALA A 289 -15.50 22.85 -1.87
C ALA A 289 -16.53 22.72 -2.98
N ALA A 290 -16.45 23.58 -3.99
CA ALA A 290 -17.36 23.58 -5.13
C ALA A 290 -16.59 23.29 -6.42
N ASN A 291 -17.10 22.36 -7.23
CA ASN A 291 -16.53 21.98 -8.51
C ASN A 291 -17.44 22.49 -9.64
N THR A 292 -16.96 23.45 -10.42
CA THR A 292 -17.70 23.98 -11.59
C THR A 292 -17.51 23.14 -12.86
N GLY A 293 -16.57 22.19 -12.82
CA GLY A 293 -16.25 21.27 -13.91
C GLY A 293 -17.30 20.17 -14.11
N GLN A 294 -17.08 19.36 -15.15
CA GLN A 294 -18.00 18.27 -15.54
C GLN A 294 -17.55 16.89 -15.05
N SER A 295 -16.34 16.79 -14.46
CA SER A 295 -15.74 15.56 -14.00
C SER A 295 -15.40 15.67 -12.52
N PRO A 296 -15.61 14.61 -11.73
CA PRO A 296 -15.08 14.53 -10.36
C PRO A 296 -13.59 14.18 -10.35
N SER A 297 -13.11 13.43 -11.34
CA SER A 297 -11.68 13.10 -11.46
C SER A 297 -10.87 14.38 -11.72
N GLY A 298 -9.86 14.62 -10.89
CA GLY A 298 -9.04 15.84 -10.92
C GLY A 298 -9.64 17.04 -10.19
N ALA A 299 -10.87 16.93 -9.68
CA ALA A 299 -11.49 17.99 -8.89
C ALA A 299 -11.11 17.84 -7.41
N TRP A 300 -10.03 18.51 -7.03
CA TRP A 300 -9.51 18.53 -5.66
C TRP A 300 -9.34 19.94 -5.12
N SER A 301 -9.36 20.05 -3.80
CA SER A 301 -8.91 21.21 -3.03
C SER A 301 -8.10 20.77 -1.81
N ARG A 302 -7.32 21.69 -1.24
CA ARG A 302 -6.64 21.48 0.03
C ARG A 302 -6.56 22.73 0.87
N VAL A 303 -6.48 22.52 2.18
CA VAL A 303 -6.07 23.49 3.19
C VAL A 303 -5.04 22.85 4.10
N ALA A 304 -3.99 23.59 4.46
CA ALA A 304 -2.89 23.06 5.27
C ALA A 304 -2.60 23.94 6.49
N ARG A 305 -2.27 23.26 7.59
CA ARG A 305 -1.78 23.81 8.85
C ARG A 305 -0.34 23.36 9.05
N SER A 306 0.59 24.31 9.11
CA SER A 306 1.97 24.05 9.53
C SER A 306 2.08 24.05 11.05
N PHE A 307 2.98 23.25 11.59
CA PHE A 307 3.29 23.18 13.02
C PHE A 307 4.63 23.87 13.29
N GLU A 308 4.57 24.95 14.06
CA GLU A 308 5.75 25.65 14.57
C GLU A 308 5.58 25.92 16.08
N PRO A 309 6.29 25.20 16.96
CA PRO A 309 7.23 24.11 16.67
C PRO A 309 6.54 22.86 16.09
N VAL A 310 7.34 21.96 15.52
CA VAL A 310 6.86 20.64 15.04
C VAL A 310 6.24 19.82 16.18
N VAL A 311 5.32 18.93 15.83
CA VAL A 311 4.64 18.06 16.79
C VAL A 311 5.41 16.75 16.92
N ASP A 312 5.70 16.36 18.16
CA ASP A 312 6.22 15.02 18.48
C ASP A 312 5.04 14.05 18.65
N MET A 313 4.83 13.22 17.64
CA MET A 313 3.85 12.16 17.61
C MET A 313 4.43 10.79 17.97
N THR A 314 5.65 10.70 18.52
CA THR A 314 6.33 9.40 18.79
C THR A 314 5.48 8.39 19.56
N PRO A 315 4.67 8.78 20.57
CA PRO A 315 3.80 7.86 21.30
C PRO A 315 2.52 7.43 20.55
N TYR A 316 2.19 8.07 19.44
CA TYR A 316 0.88 7.97 18.79
C TYR A 316 0.97 7.20 17.47
N ASP A 317 -0.08 6.45 17.15
CA ASP A 317 -0.14 5.53 16.02
C ASP A 317 -1.44 5.65 15.20
N ALA A 318 -2.33 6.56 15.60
CA ALA A 318 -3.58 6.78 14.90
C ALA A 318 -4.00 8.26 14.96
N LEU A 319 -4.87 8.64 14.02
CA LEU A 319 -5.68 9.85 14.10
C LEU A 319 -7.12 9.48 14.46
N GLY A 320 -7.75 10.29 15.30
CA GLY A 320 -9.16 10.18 15.64
C GLY A 320 -9.88 11.49 15.35
N LEU A 321 -11.04 11.39 14.69
CA LEU A 321 -11.94 12.52 14.47
C LEU A 321 -13.37 12.05 14.17
N TRP A 322 -14.33 12.92 14.44
CA TRP A 322 -15.68 12.80 13.92
C TRP A 322 -15.81 13.61 12.62
N VAL A 323 -16.47 13.03 11.63
CA VAL A 323 -16.80 13.68 10.35
C VAL A 323 -18.31 13.70 10.18
N HIS A 324 -18.87 14.88 9.94
CA HIS A 324 -20.25 15.03 9.51
C HIS A 324 -20.30 15.06 7.99
N GLY A 325 -20.76 13.98 7.37
CA GLY A 325 -20.86 13.87 5.91
C GLY A 325 -22.15 14.48 5.34
N ASP A 326 -22.10 14.90 4.08
CA ASP A 326 -23.26 15.28 3.29
C ASP A 326 -23.79 14.15 2.37
N GLY A 327 -23.03 13.07 2.26
CA GLY A 327 -23.35 11.85 1.51
C GLY A 327 -23.16 11.98 0.00
N LYS A 328 -22.34 12.92 -0.49
CA LYS A 328 -22.12 13.15 -1.93
C LYS A 328 -20.99 12.32 -2.54
N GLY A 329 -20.22 11.59 -1.72
CA GLY A 329 -19.23 10.62 -2.18
C GLY A 329 -17.86 11.20 -2.54
N GLU A 330 -17.59 12.45 -2.17
CA GLU A 330 -16.25 13.04 -2.19
C GLU A 330 -15.31 12.31 -1.22
N LEU A 331 -14.01 12.49 -1.44
CA LEU A 331 -12.96 11.87 -0.65
C LEU A 331 -12.29 12.93 0.23
N LEU A 332 -12.39 12.78 1.54
CA LEU A 332 -11.56 13.51 2.49
C LEU A 332 -10.23 12.76 2.67
N ASN A 333 -9.11 13.48 2.59
CA ASN A 333 -7.80 12.93 2.97
C ASN A 333 -7.18 13.77 4.10
N LEU A 334 -6.74 13.11 5.16
CA LEU A 334 -5.91 13.68 6.20
C LEU A 334 -4.46 13.26 5.96
N GLN A 335 -3.65 14.20 5.46
CA GLN A 335 -2.26 13.96 5.12
C GLN A 335 -1.32 14.60 6.15
N LEU A 336 -0.50 13.78 6.81
CA LEU A 336 0.61 14.28 7.63
C LEU A 336 1.91 14.29 6.81
N THR A 337 2.77 15.28 7.10
CA THR A 337 4.15 15.32 6.58
C THR A 337 5.12 15.65 7.70
N ASN A 338 6.38 15.24 7.55
CA ASN A 338 7.47 15.62 8.45
C ASN A 338 8.40 16.68 7.86
N LEU A 339 9.34 17.14 8.68
CA LEU A 339 10.42 18.03 8.27
C LEU A 339 11.20 17.50 7.04
N PRO A 340 11.48 18.35 6.03
CA PRO A 340 12.18 17.94 4.80
C PRO A 340 13.62 17.45 5.01
N GLU A 341 14.26 17.80 6.12
CA GLU A 341 15.64 17.42 6.46
C GLU A 341 15.81 15.90 6.67
N TYR A 342 14.71 15.18 6.89
CA TYR A 342 14.69 13.72 6.88
C TYR A 342 14.52 13.22 5.43
N PHE A 343 13.47 12.44 5.19
CA PHE A 343 13.02 12.07 3.86
C PHE A 343 11.60 12.60 3.66
N HIS A 344 11.22 12.79 2.39
CA HIS A 344 9.87 13.21 2.08
C HIS A 344 8.88 12.11 2.45
N THR A 345 7.82 12.49 3.17
CA THR A 345 6.71 11.62 3.55
C THR A 345 5.42 12.33 3.29
N LEU A 346 4.48 11.60 2.69
CA LEU A 346 3.07 11.92 2.64
C LEU A 346 2.37 10.76 3.33
N ASP A 347 1.74 10.97 4.48
CA ASP A 347 1.03 9.95 5.24
C ASP A 347 -0.49 10.16 5.06
N ASP A 348 -1.02 9.60 3.98
CA ASP A 348 -2.43 9.73 3.56
C ASP A 348 -3.37 8.77 4.29
N HIS A 349 -4.51 9.31 4.69
CA HIS A 349 -5.62 8.60 5.32
C HIS A 349 -6.93 9.05 4.72
N HIS A 350 -7.62 8.15 4.02
CA HIS A 350 -8.79 8.46 3.22
C HIS A 350 -10.10 8.15 3.95
N ILE A 351 -11.06 9.07 3.83
CA ILE A 351 -12.45 8.89 4.26
C ILE A 351 -13.34 9.22 3.07
N LYS A 352 -14.08 8.23 2.58
CA LYS A 352 -15.12 8.45 1.57
C LYS A 352 -16.39 8.95 2.26
N ILE A 353 -16.91 10.09 1.81
CA ILE A 353 -18.09 10.73 2.42
C ILE A 353 -19.37 10.31 1.68
N ASP A 354 -19.69 9.01 1.74
CA ASP A 354 -20.93 8.44 1.18
C ASP A 354 -22.05 8.29 2.22
N PHE A 355 -21.88 8.93 3.38
CA PHE A 355 -22.80 8.91 4.51
C PHE A 355 -23.26 10.32 4.89
N LYS A 356 -24.40 10.40 5.57
CA LYS A 356 -24.96 11.65 6.11
C LYS A 356 -24.89 11.65 7.63
N GLY A 357 -24.56 12.80 8.21
CA GLY A 357 -24.46 12.94 9.66
C GLY A 357 -23.09 12.57 10.21
N TRP A 358 -22.97 12.58 11.54
CA TRP A 358 -21.72 12.30 12.25
C TRP A 358 -21.36 10.81 12.25
N ARG A 359 -20.11 10.52 11.88
CA ARG A 359 -19.44 9.23 12.10
C ARG A 359 -18.07 9.45 12.70
N TYR A 360 -17.63 8.53 13.53
CA TYR A 360 -16.29 8.52 14.11
C TYR A 360 -15.35 7.72 13.22
N PHE A 361 -14.12 8.19 13.06
CA PHE A 361 -13.09 7.52 12.27
C PHE A 361 -11.81 7.37 13.09
N GLU A 362 -11.30 6.14 13.07
CA GLU A 362 -9.99 5.74 13.59
C GLU A 362 -9.08 5.46 12.40
N LEU A 363 -8.05 6.28 12.22
CA LEU A 363 -7.15 6.23 11.07
C LEU A 363 -5.78 5.77 11.55
N LEU A 364 -5.54 4.46 11.52
CA LEU A 364 -4.28 3.89 11.97
C LEU A 364 -3.18 4.17 10.96
N MET A 365 -2.06 4.73 11.40
CA MET A 365 -0.87 5.01 10.58
C MET A 365 -0.27 3.76 9.94
N ARG A 366 -0.61 2.59 10.48
CA ARG A 366 -0.25 1.29 9.92
C ARG A 366 -1.01 0.93 8.66
N GLU A 367 -2.27 1.36 8.57
CA GLU A 367 -3.27 0.90 7.60
C GLU A 367 -3.48 1.92 6.47
N ARG A 368 -2.39 2.42 5.91
CA ARG A 368 -2.41 3.53 4.96
C ARG A 368 -3.07 3.18 3.64
N ASP A 369 -3.80 4.15 3.09
CA ASP A 369 -4.52 4.01 1.82
C ASP A 369 -3.64 4.26 0.57
N ALA A 370 -2.34 3.94 0.64
CA ALA A 370 -1.38 4.20 -0.45
C ALA A 370 -1.83 3.57 -1.78
N ALA A 371 -2.46 2.39 -1.74
CA ALA A 371 -3.02 1.73 -2.92
C ALA A 371 -4.10 2.56 -3.61
N ALA A 372 -4.95 3.27 -2.86
CA ALA A 372 -6.07 4.05 -3.37
C ALA A 372 -5.63 5.36 -4.02
N TYR A 373 -4.37 5.79 -3.83
CA TYR A 373 -3.81 6.97 -4.53
C TYR A 373 -4.08 6.94 -6.03
N HIS A 374 -3.98 5.76 -6.64
CA HIS A 374 -4.16 5.50 -8.07
C HIS A 374 -5.59 5.62 -8.58
N ASP A 375 -6.57 5.66 -7.68
CA ASP A 375 -7.98 5.79 -8.04
C ASP A 375 -8.39 7.26 -8.23
N TYR A 376 -7.50 8.20 -7.91
CA TYR A 376 -7.75 9.64 -7.93
C TYR A 376 -6.61 10.42 -8.60
N GLN A 377 -6.88 11.67 -8.96
CA GLN A 377 -5.85 12.59 -9.46
C GLN A 377 -5.52 13.61 -8.37
N TRP A 378 -4.23 13.80 -8.11
CA TRP A 378 -3.72 14.60 -6.99
C TRP A 378 -2.81 15.74 -7.46
N PRO A 379 -2.69 16.84 -6.69
CA PRO A 379 -1.75 17.95 -7.00
C PRO A 379 -0.28 17.62 -6.78
N TYR A 380 0.02 16.44 -6.25
CA TYR A 380 1.36 16.03 -5.89
C TYR A 380 1.70 14.69 -6.58
N GLY A 381 2.93 14.59 -7.07
CA GLY A 381 3.49 13.34 -7.56
C GLY A 381 4.17 12.60 -6.40
N ALA A 382 3.63 11.45 -6.00
CA ALA A 382 4.13 10.78 -4.80
C ALA A 382 4.14 9.25 -4.87
N HIS A 383 4.02 8.67 -6.07
CA HIS A 383 3.92 7.22 -6.26
C HIS A 383 4.97 6.44 -5.44
N THR A 384 6.25 6.80 -5.45
CA THR A 384 7.24 6.09 -4.64
C THR A 384 7.18 6.44 -3.15
N VAL A 385 6.92 7.70 -2.82
CA VAL A 385 6.95 8.19 -1.42
C VAL A 385 5.78 7.65 -0.61
N LEU A 386 4.56 7.67 -1.16
CA LEU A 386 3.35 7.17 -0.49
C LEU A 386 3.48 5.70 -0.12
N HIS A 387 4.07 4.92 -1.02
CA HIS A 387 4.19 3.49 -0.81
C HIS A 387 5.35 3.13 0.14
N ARG A 388 6.31 4.03 0.44
CA ARG A 388 7.59 3.65 1.08
C ARG A 388 8.02 4.45 2.31
N SER A 389 7.59 5.70 2.42
CA SER A 389 8.10 6.62 3.45
C SER A 389 7.15 6.63 4.66
N PRO A 390 7.57 6.09 5.83
CA PRO A 390 6.81 6.21 7.06
C PRO A 390 6.95 7.61 7.66
N LEU A 391 5.95 8.03 8.43
CA LEU A 391 6.00 9.33 9.11
C LEU A 391 7.14 9.39 10.13
N VAL A 392 7.98 10.41 10.02
CA VAL A 392 8.97 10.73 11.06
C VAL A 392 8.26 11.39 12.23
N ARG A 393 7.77 10.55 13.16
CA ARG A 393 6.84 10.95 14.23
C ARG A 393 7.38 12.02 15.18
N HIS A 394 8.68 12.07 15.48
CA HIS A 394 9.24 13.10 16.36
C HIS A 394 9.39 14.49 15.69
N ALA A 395 9.01 14.62 14.41
CA ALA A 395 9.21 15.83 13.63
C ALA A 395 8.05 16.09 12.65
N VAL A 396 6.81 15.87 13.08
CA VAL A 396 5.61 16.11 12.25
C VAL A 396 5.43 17.61 12.08
N SER A 397 5.46 18.06 10.83
CA SER A 397 5.58 19.47 10.49
C SER A 397 4.29 20.08 9.93
N LYS A 398 3.36 19.25 9.45
CA LYS A 398 2.16 19.74 8.77
C LYS A 398 1.02 18.72 8.77
N LEU A 399 -0.19 19.22 8.92
CA LEU A 399 -1.44 18.52 8.60
C LEU A 399 -2.08 19.20 7.39
N THR A 400 -2.39 18.43 6.35
CA THR A 400 -3.12 18.90 5.16
C THR A 400 -4.43 18.15 5.04
N LEU A 401 -5.52 18.89 4.88
CA LEU A 401 -6.85 18.35 4.62
C LEU A 401 -7.14 18.54 3.14
N TYR A 402 -7.45 17.46 2.43
CA TYR A 402 -7.92 17.53 1.04
C TYR A 402 -9.39 17.15 0.95
N LEU A 403 -10.10 17.77 0.02
CA LEU A 403 -11.27 17.15 -0.60
C LEU A 403 -10.90 16.81 -2.04
N ASN A 404 -11.15 15.57 -2.47
CA ASN A 404 -10.93 15.09 -3.82
C ASN A 404 -12.19 14.41 -4.35
N ASN A 405 -12.23 14.12 -5.65
CA ASN A 405 -13.37 13.49 -6.32
C ASN A 405 -14.67 14.28 -6.13
N LEU A 406 -14.57 15.62 -6.14
CA LEU A 406 -15.70 16.51 -5.86
C LEU A 406 -16.82 16.35 -6.91
N PRO A 407 -18.11 16.30 -6.49
CA PRO A 407 -19.22 16.09 -7.41
C PRO A 407 -19.28 17.17 -8.49
N PRO A 408 -19.50 16.81 -9.77
CA PRO A 408 -19.44 17.76 -10.87
C PRO A 408 -20.60 18.76 -10.83
N ARG A 409 -20.30 20.05 -11.06
CA ARG A 409 -21.25 21.16 -11.02
C ARG A 409 -22.02 21.26 -9.70
N ASP A 410 -21.40 20.84 -8.61
CA ASP A 410 -21.99 20.81 -7.29
C ASP A 410 -20.95 21.21 -6.23
N GLN A 411 -21.43 21.37 -5.00
CA GLN A 411 -20.64 21.69 -3.82
C GLN A 411 -20.73 20.54 -2.81
N ALA A 412 -19.58 20.13 -2.27
CA ALA A 412 -19.51 19.23 -1.12
C ALA A 412 -19.19 20.01 0.15
N THR A 413 -19.76 19.57 1.27
CA THR A 413 -19.51 20.16 2.59
C THR A 413 -19.43 19.07 3.65
N CYS A 414 -18.34 19.06 4.41
CA CYS A 414 -18.23 18.25 5.62
C CYS A 414 -17.86 19.11 6.83
N TYR A 415 -18.16 18.59 8.02
CA TYR A 415 -17.77 19.20 9.29
C TYR A 415 -16.85 18.26 10.04
N LEU A 416 -15.74 18.79 10.55
CA LEU A 416 -14.71 18.02 11.22
C LEU A 416 -14.68 18.42 12.70
N SER A 417 -14.78 17.46 13.61
CA SER A 417 -14.41 17.70 15.01
C SER A 417 -12.90 17.95 15.10
N PRO A 418 -12.38 18.36 16.27
CA PRO A 418 -10.95 18.38 16.50
C PRO A 418 -10.27 17.08 16.02
N VAL A 419 -9.09 17.21 15.39
CA VAL A 419 -8.29 16.05 14.99
C VAL A 419 -7.31 15.75 16.10
N LYS A 420 -7.37 14.54 16.64
CA LYS A 420 -6.50 14.09 17.72
C LYS A 420 -5.53 13.01 17.25
N ALA A 421 -4.30 13.05 17.73
CA ALA A 421 -3.40 11.90 17.67
C ALA A 421 -3.68 10.99 18.88
N LEU A 422 -3.85 9.70 18.61
CA LEU A 422 -4.27 8.70 19.59
C LEU A 422 -3.25 7.57 19.66
N ARG A 423 -3.13 6.99 20.86
CA ARG A 423 -2.40 5.75 21.08
C ARG A 423 -3.25 4.58 20.59
N THR A 424 -2.61 3.47 20.26
CA THR A 424 -3.26 2.22 19.92
C THR A 424 -3.11 1.18 21.03
N GLN A 425 -4.03 0.24 21.10
CA GLN A 425 -4.02 -0.89 22.01
C GLN A 425 -4.41 -2.18 21.28
N LYS A 426 -3.85 -3.31 21.74
CA LYS A 426 -4.27 -4.62 21.26
C LYS A 426 -5.61 -5.01 21.89
N VAL A 427 -6.49 -5.57 21.09
CA VAL A 427 -7.79 -6.13 21.49
C VAL A 427 -7.84 -7.62 21.16
N VAL A 428 -8.85 -8.31 21.68
CA VAL A 428 -9.09 -9.73 21.40
C VAL A 428 -10.48 -9.88 20.81
N LEU A 429 -10.57 -10.47 19.61
CA LEU A 429 -11.82 -10.88 19.00
C LEU A 429 -12.13 -12.30 19.45
N HIS A 430 -13.23 -12.46 20.20
CA HIS A 430 -13.66 -13.76 20.69
C HIS A 430 -14.58 -14.44 19.68
N ASN A 431 -14.20 -15.63 19.23
CA ASN A 431 -14.95 -16.44 18.28
C ASN A 431 -15.43 -15.65 17.04
N PRO A 432 -14.51 -15.04 16.25
CA PRO A 432 -14.88 -14.30 15.05
C PRO A 432 -15.91 -15.07 14.21
N THR A 433 -16.95 -14.38 13.77
CA THR A 433 -18.06 -14.98 13.03
C THR A 433 -18.21 -14.23 11.72
N ILE A 434 -18.52 -14.95 10.65
CA ILE A 434 -19.03 -14.36 9.41
C ILE A 434 -20.39 -14.98 9.11
N GLU A 435 -21.34 -14.16 8.69
CA GLU A 435 -22.60 -14.59 8.10
C GLU A 435 -22.67 -14.14 6.64
N ILE A 436 -22.97 -15.07 5.72
CA ILE A 436 -23.17 -14.77 4.30
C ILE A 436 -24.55 -15.27 3.91
N ASP A 437 -25.42 -14.38 3.45
CA ASP A 437 -26.79 -14.70 3.02
C ASP A 437 -27.58 -15.55 4.06
N GLY A 438 -27.37 -15.30 5.35
CA GLY A 438 -28.02 -16.01 6.45
C GLY A 438 -27.32 -17.29 6.91
N GLN A 439 -26.24 -17.72 6.24
CA GLN A 439 -25.43 -18.88 6.64
C GLN A 439 -24.26 -18.42 7.51
N ARG A 440 -24.19 -18.94 8.73
CA ARG A 440 -23.23 -18.51 9.75
C ARG A 440 -22.06 -19.50 9.87
N LEU A 441 -20.85 -18.95 9.85
CA LEU A 441 -19.60 -19.66 10.07
C LEU A 441 -18.85 -19.01 11.26
N VAL A 442 -18.59 -19.81 12.29
CA VAL A 442 -17.92 -19.37 13.52
C VAL A 442 -16.51 -19.95 13.57
N PHE A 443 -15.53 -19.12 13.91
CA PHE A 443 -14.14 -19.52 14.10
C PHE A 443 -13.83 -19.58 15.61
N PRO A 444 -13.81 -20.75 16.27
CA PRO A 444 -13.76 -20.85 17.73
C PRO A 444 -12.34 -20.61 18.28
N VAL A 445 -11.88 -19.36 18.22
CA VAL A 445 -10.55 -18.91 18.66
C VAL A 445 -10.61 -17.49 19.21
N ASP A 446 -9.70 -17.17 20.14
CA ASP A 446 -9.38 -15.81 20.54
C ASP A 446 -8.34 -15.23 19.58
N LEU A 447 -8.74 -14.25 18.77
CA LEU A 447 -7.88 -13.60 17.79
C LEU A 447 -7.41 -12.26 18.34
N THR A 448 -6.18 -12.22 18.88
CA THR A 448 -5.58 -10.97 19.38
C THR A 448 -5.15 -10.08 18.22
N SER A 449 -5.18 -8.76 18.37
CA SER A 449 -4.74 -7.82 17.33
C SER A 449 -3.42 -8.24 16.68
N ARG A 450 -3.43 -8.12 15.36
CA ARG A 450 -2.42 -8.53 14.38
C ARG A 450 -2.29 -10.03 14.13
N MET A 451 -3.02 -10.86 14.85
CA MET A 451 -3.23 -12.25 14.43
C MET A 451 -4.25 -12.30 13.29
N TYR A 452 -4.17 -13.36 12.49
CA TYR A 452 -5.13 -13.57 11.43
C TYR A 452 -5.47 -15.04 11.22
N ILE A 453 -6.66 -15.27 10.66
CA ILE A 453 -7.17 -16.58 10.23
C ILE A 453 -7.08 -16.62 8.72
N GLU A 454 -6.56 -17.70 8.15
CA GLU A 454 -6.75 -18.05 6.74
C GLU A 454 -7.65 -19.27 6.63
N PHE A 455 -8.75 -19.14 5.90
CA PHE A 455 -9.72 -20.19 5.64
C PHE A 455 -9.77 -20.49 4.14
N GLU A 456 -9.17 -21.62 3.75
CA GLU A 456 -9.19 -22.13 2.37
C GLU A 456 -10.25 -23.24 2.19
N SER A 457 -10.53 -24.02 3.24
CA SER A 457 -11.59 -25.05 3.26
C SER A 457 -11.90 -25.52 4.69
N PRO A 458 -12.96 -26.33 4.92
CA PRO A 458 -13.20 -26.96 6.23
C PRO A 458 -12.01 -27.74 6.82
N ARG A 459 -11.11 -28.23 5.96
CA ARG A 459 -9.92 -29.00 6.35
C ARG A 459 -8.65 -28.16 6.35
N ASP A 460 -8.75 -26.91 5.90
CA ASP A 460 -7.64 -25.98 5.79
C ASP A 460 -8.04 -24.61 6.32
N CYS A 461 -7.98 -24.50 7.64
CA CYS A 461 -8.24 -23.29 8.39
C CYS A 461 -7.14 -23.14 9.43
N ARG A 462 -6.41 -22.02 9.36
CA ARG A 462 -5.15 -21.81 10.10
C ARG A 462 -5.18 -20.46 10.78
N VAL A 463 -4.58 -20.40 11.96
CA VAL A 463 -4.40 -19.16 12.72
C VAL A 463 -2.93 -18.84 12.79
N TYR A 464 -2.57 -17.60 12.51
CA TYR A 464 -1.20 -17.12 12.45
C TYR A 464 -1.01 -15.90 13.37
N ASP A 465 0.22 -15.69 13.82
CA ASP A 465 0.63 -14.43 14.46
C ASP A 465 0.92 -13.31 13.43
N GLU A 466 1.34 -12.14 13.92
CA GLU A 466 1.64 -10.98 13.06
C GLU A 466 2.81 -11.17 12.10
N ARG A 467 3.67 -12.17 12.36
CA ARG A 467 4.80 -12.54 11.50
C ARG A 467 4.43 -13.65 10.51
N GLY A 468 3.22 -14.19 10.58
CA GLY A 468 2.80 -15.33 9.77
C GLY A 468 3.28 -16.68 10.31
N GLU A 469 3.65 -16.76 11.59
CA GLU A 469 3.99 -18.00 12.25
C GLU A 469 2.70 -18.77 12.54
N LEU A 470 2.62 -20.03 12.08
CA LEU A 470 1.43 -20.86 12.29
C LEU A 470 1.28 -21.18 13.78
N LEU A 471 0.20 -20.69 14.38
CA LEU A 471 -0.11 -20.91 15.79
C LEU A 471 -0.93 -22.20 15.97
N GLN A 472 -1.95 -22.40 15.15
CA GLN A 472 -2.80 -23.59 15.22
C GLN A 472 -3.61 -23.84 13.94
N TRP A 473 -4.04 -25.09 13.77
CA TRP A 473 -5.11 -25.47 12.86
C TRP A 473 -6.45 -25.35 13.58
N LEU A 474 -7.46 -24.84 12.89
CA LEU A 474 -8.78 -24.57 13.44
C LEU A 474 -9.83 -25.41 12.69
N ILE A 475 -10.86 -25.85 13.40
CA ILE A 475 -12.06 -26.43 12.79
C ILE A 475 -13.18 -25.41 12.99
N PRO A 476 -13.65 -24.74 11.90
CA PRO A 476 -14.75 -23.81 12.03
C PRO A 476 -16.07 -24.54 12.33
N GLN A 477 -17.02 -23.83 12.94
CA GLN A 477 -18.33 -24.34 13.33
C GLN A 477 -19.42 -23.73 12.46
N GLY A 478 -20.32 -24.56 11.96
CA GLY A 478 -21.37 -24.16 11.02
C GLY A 478 -21.17 -24.74 9.62
N GLU A 479 -22.17 -24.55 8.75
CA GLU A 479 -22.04 -24.89 7.33
C GLU A 479 -21.22 -23.80 6.62
N VAL A 480 -20.28 -24.21 5.76
CA VAL A 480 -19.47 -23.24 5.00
C VAL A 480 -20.35 -22.52 4.00
N PRO A 481 -20.41 -21.18 4.04
CA PRO A 481 -21.29 -20.45 3.13
C PRO A 481 -20.87 -20.55 1.67
N LEU A 482 -21.86 -20.55 0.79
CA LEU A 482 -21.66 -20.38 -0.64
C LEU A 482 -21.65 -18.89 -0.99
N LEU A 483 -20.69 -18.48 -1.82
CA LEU A 483 -20.74 -17.23 -2.55
C LEU A 483 -21.49 -17.45 -3.86
N LYS A 484 -22.74 -17.01 -3.93
CA LYS A 484 -23.54 -17.01 -5.17
C LYS A 484 -22.93 -16.05 -6.18
N SER A 485 -23.23 -16.23 -7.46
CA SER A 485 -22.84 -15.27 -8.49
C SER A 485 -23.49 -13.90 -8.24
N ASN A 486 -22.75 -12.81 -8.49
CA ASN A 486 -23.07 -11.42 -8.18
C ASN A 486 -23.08 -11.15 -6.66
N ASP A 487 -24.04 -10.37 -6.18
CA ASP A 487 -24.00 -9.77 -4.86
C ASP A 487 -24.41 -10.75 -3.75
N ASN A 488 -23.61 -10.78 -2.69
CA ASN A 488 -23.82 -11.57 -1.47
C ASN A 488 -23.75 -10.61 -0.28
N ARG A 489 -24.73 -10.71 0.62
CA ARG A 489 -24.73 -9.88 1.85
C ARG A 489 -23.87 -10.57 2.90
N VAL A 490 -22.89 -9.83 3.42
CA VAL A 490 -21.97 -10.30 4.46
C VAL A 490 -22.21 -9.52 5.74
N ALA A 491 -22.12 -10.21 6.88
CA ALA A 491 -22.07 -9.62 8.21
C ALA A 491 -20.94 -10.23 9.05
N PHE A 492 -20.36 -9.43 9.95
CA PHE A 492 -19.37 -9.85 10.95
C PHE A 492 -19.98 -9.90 12.34
#